data_AF-A0A953RA61-F1
#
_entry.id   AF-A0A953RA61-F1
#
_cell.length_a   1.000
_cell.length_b   1.000
_cell.length_c   1.000
_cell.angle_alpha   90.00
_cell.angle_beta   90.00
_cell.angle_gamma   90.00
#
_symmetry.space_group_name_H-M   'P 1'
#
loop_
_entity.id
_entity.type
_entity.pdbx_description
1 polymer ?
#
loop_
_entity_poly.entity_id
_entity_poly.type
_entity_poly.pdbx_seq_one_letter_code
_entity_poly.pdbx_strand_id
1 'polypeptide(L)'
;MNRPKPKTSKAKSDRTLGLSKRRLDDLVEEAIVDAYGDEEQATGFYTMLEENLKLPFDTEVLGVKVTVESIDFAGDDRLVAVCRKGTKRQRISLMDLPLPSPPPQGAEWIAAYRHWRRWDE
;
A
#
# COMPACT_ATOMS: atom_id res chain seq x y z
N MET A 1 19.94 -5.48 6.25
CA MET A 1 20.74 -4.46 5.53
C MET A 1 19.84 -3.27 5.25
N ASN A 2 20.32 -2.04 5.46
CA ASN A 2 19.54 -0.83 5.24
C ASN A 2 19.42 -0.57 3.71
N ARG A 3 18.22 -0.67 3.13
CA ARG A 3 18.01 -0.48 1.68
C ARG A 3 18.34 0.96 1.29
N PRO A 4 19.14 1.20 0.24
CA PRO A 4 19.42 2.55 -0.25
C PRO A 4 18.17 3.19 -0.85
N LYS A 5 17.99 4.50 -0.64
CA LYS A 5 16.87 5.27 -1.22
C LYS A 5 16.91 5.21 -2.77
N PRO A 6 15.80 4.95 -3.48
CA PRO A 6 15.82 4.72 -4.93
C PRO A 6 16.10 5.97 -5.74
N LYS A 7 16.72 5.75 -6.89
CA LYS A 7 16.92 6.74 -7.96
C LYS A 7 15.64 6.85 -8.79
N THR A 8 15.30 8.08 -9.15
CA THR A 8 14.02 8.46 -9.75
C THR A 8 13.71 7.77 -11.08
N SER A 9 12.65 6.95 -11.13
CA SER A 9 11.98 6.55 -12.37
C SER A 9 10.44 6.61 -12.23
N LYS A 10 9.74 6.83 -13.36
CA LYS A 10 8.39 7.44 -13.47
C LYS A 10 7.25 6.63 -12.80
N ALA A 11 6.73 7.14 -11.68
CA ALA A 11 5.50 6.71 -11.02
C ALA A 11 4.23 7.15 -11.77
N LYS A 12 3.51 6.21 -12.40
CA LYS A 12 2.14 6.47 -12.91
C LYS A 12 1.04 6.18 -11.88
N SER A 13 1.29 5.39 -10.83
CA SER A 13 0.27 4.96 -9.85
C SER A 13 0.14 5.83 -8.60
N ASP A 14 1.08 6.75 -8.37
CA ASP A 14 1.14 7.60 -7.17
C ASP A 14 0.54 9.00 -7.38
N ARG A 15 0.31 9.36 -8.65
CA ARG A 15 -0.30 10.65 -9.02
C ARG A 15 -1.72 10.82 -8.47
N THR A 16 -2.38 9.73 -8.07
CA THR A 16 -3.75 9.72 -7.56
C THR A 16 -3.89 10.45 -6.23
N LEU A 17 -2.84 10.49 -5.40
CA LEU A 17 -2.84 11.21 -4.12
C LEU A 17 -2.06 12.53 -4.13
N GLY A 18 -1.27 12.79 -5.18
CA GLY A 18 -0.50 14.04 -5.32
C GLY A 18 0.60 14.22 -4.26
N LEU A 19 1.04 13.14 -3.60
CA LEU A 19 2.05 13.20 -2.55
C LEU A 19 3.44 13.49 -3.14
N SER A 20 4.22 14.32 -2.43
CA SER A 20 5.61 14.57 -2.78
C SER A 20 6.48 13.37 -2.39
N LYS A 21 7.62 13.19 -3.08
CA LYS A 21 8.61 12.17 -2.71
C LYS A 21 9.02 12.28 -1.24
N ARG A 22 9.25 13.50 -0.75
CA ARG A 22 9.62 13.73 0.65
C ARG A 22 8.55 13.22 1.61
N ARG A 23 7.27 13.52 1.34
CA ARG A 23 6.18 13.03 2.19
C ARG A 23 6.08 11.51 2.18
N LEU A 24 6.34 10.87 1.04
CA LEU A 24 6.40 9.41 0.96
C LEU A 24 7.58 8.87 1.76
N ASP A 25 8.78 9.47 1.63
CA ASP A 25 9.94 9.08 2.42
C ASP A 25 9.66 9.20 3.94
N ASP A 26 9.00 10.28 4.39
CA ASP A 26 8.63 10.47 5.80
C ASP A 26 7.67 9.36 6.29
N LEU A 27 6.67 8.99 5.47
CA LEU A 27 5.74 7.90 5.79
C LEU A 27 6.46 6.54 5.82
N VAL A 28 7.41 6.31 4.92
CA VAL A 28 8.21 5.09 4.95
C VAL A 28 9.05 5.03 6.22
N GLU A 29 9.75 6.12 6.58
CA GLU A 29 10.55 6.21 7.80
C GLU A 29 9.72 5.98 9.07
N GLU A 30 8.48 6.46 9.10
CA GLU A 30 7.52 6.19 10.18
C GLU A 30 7.11 4.72 10.22
N ALA A 31 6.77 4.11 9.08
CA ALA A 31 6.32 2.72 9.03
C ALA A 31 7.42 1.72 9.40
N ILE A 32 8.69 2.03 9.13
CA ILE A 32 9.82 1.10 9.33
C ILE A 32 10.65 1.41 10.57
N VAL A 33 10.12 2.20 11.50
CA VAL A 33 10.82 2.52 12.75
C VAL A 33 11.18 1.24 13.49
N ASP A 34 12.46 1.11 13.85
CA ASP A 34 13.04 -0.06 14.51
C ASP A 34 12.85 -1.41 13.78
N ALA A 35 12.57 -1.40 12.48
CA ALA A 35 12.42 -2.61 11.69
C ALA A 35 13.75 -3.08 11.05
N TYR A 36 14.09 -4.35 11.26
CA TYR A 36 15.28 -5.02 10.76
C TYR A 36 14.93 -6.01 9.64
N GLY A 37 15.13 -5.58 8.40
CA GLY A 37 14.91 -6.41 7.21
C GLY A 37 13.48 -6.34 6.67
N ASP A 38 13.27 -6.91 5.48
CA ASP A 38 12.07 -6.64 4.69
C ASP A 38 10.77 -7.16 5.33
N GLU A 39 10.84 -8.28 6.06
CA GLU A 39 9.69 -8.86 6.77
C GLU A 39 9.19 -7.94 7.91
N GLU A 40 10.11 -7.42 8.73
CA GLU A 40 9.77 -6.48 9.80
C GLU A 40 9.28 -5.15 9.23
N GLN A 41 9.89 -4.68 8.13
CA GLN A 41 9.44 -3.46 7.45
C GLN A 41 8.04 -3.61 6.88
N ALA A 42 7.73 -4.74 6.24
CA ALA A 42 6.39 -5.04 5.74
C ALA A 42 5.36 -5.15 6.88
N THR A 43 5.76 -5.70 8.03
CA THR A 43 4.95 -5.71 9.26
C THR A 43 4.67 -4.29 9.75
N GLY A 44 5.66 -3.40 9.72
CA GLY A 44 5.47 -1.99 10.01
C GLY A 44 4.42 -1.32 9.11
N PHE A 45 4.49 -1.54 7.80
CA PHE A 45 3.46 -1.07 6.87
C PHE A 45 2.08 -1.67 7.13
N TYR A 46 2.01 -2.97 7.44
CA TYR A 46 0.77 -3.64 7.79
C TYR A 46 0.10 -2.95 9.00
N THR A 47 0.86 -2.67 10.05
CA THR A 47 0.38 -1.93 11.23
C THR A 47 -0.15 -0.56 10.87
N MET A 48 0.61 0.24 10.11
CA MET A 48 0.15 1.58 9.72
C MET A 48 -1.13 1.54 8.89
N LEU A 49 -1.29 0.53 8.03
CA LEU A 49 -2.50 0.32 7.24
C LEU A 49 -3.69 -0.12 8.11
N GLU A 50 -3.51 -1.07 9.03
CA GLU A 50 -4.56 -1.50 9.98
C GLU A 50 -5.07 -0.34 10.84
N GLU A 51 -4.18 0.52 11.32
CA GLU A 51 -4.53 1.61 12.23
C GLU A 51 -5.18 2.80 11.51
N ASN A 52 -4.76 3.10 10.28
CA ASN A 52 -5.08 4.37 9.62
C ASN A 52 -5.97 4.24 8.38
N LEU A 53 -5.93 3.11 7.66
CA LEU A 53 -6.70 2.95 6.43
C LEU A 53 -8.17 2.75 6.76
N LYS A 54 -9.02 3.66 6.27
CA LYS A 54 -10.46 3.54 6.48
C LYS A 54 -11.03 2.42 5.64
N LEU A 55 -11.39 1.32 6.31
CA LEU A 55 -12.09 0.17 5.75
C LEU A 55 -13.53 0.06 6.30
N PRO A 56 -14.46 -0.57 5.55
CA PRO A 56 -14.30 -0.95 4.15
C PRO A 56 -14.41 0.25 3.19
N PHE A 57 -13.87 0.13 1.99
CA PHE A 57 -14.12 1.09 0.89
C PHE A 57 -14.34 0.38 -0.44
N ASP A 58 -15.08 1.02 -1.34
CA ASP A 58 -15.34 0.49 -2.68
C ASP A 58 -14.29 0.98 -3.67
N THR A 59 -13.88 0.11 -4.58
CA THR A 59 -13.03 0.44 -5.74
C THR A 59 -13.44 -0.37 -6.97
N GLU A 60 -12.83 -0.07 -8.11
CA GLU A 60 -13.08 -0.77 -9.38
C GLU A 60 -11.82 -1.43 -9.90
N VAL A 61 -11.84 -2.76 -10.03
CA VAL A 61 -10.72 -3.55 -10.55
C VAL A 61 -11.12 -4.11 -11.90
N LEU A 62 -10.42 -3.68 -12.96
CA LEU A 62 -10.69 -4.11 -14.34
C LEU A 62 -12.17 -3.94 -14.75
N GLY A 63 -12.80 -2.82 -14.39
CA GLY A 63 -14.23 -2.56 -14.69
C GLY A 63 -15.21 -3.20 -13.69
N VAL A 64 -14.73 -3.89 -12.66
CA VAL A 64 -15.57 -4.59 -11.70
C VAL A 64 -15.51 -3.91 -10.34
N LYS A 65 -16.66 -3.43 -9.87
CA LYS A 65 -16.82 -2.90 -8.52
C LYS A 65 -16.60 -4.01 -7.47
N VAL A 66 -15.72 -3.74 -6.52
CA VAL A 66 -15.38 -4.60 -5.39
C VAL A 66 -15.29 -3.77 -4.11
N THR A 67 -15.50 -4.41 -2.96
CA THR A 67 -15.30 -3.79 -1.64
C THR A 67 -14.00 -4.31 -1.03
N VAL A 68 -13.08 -3.42 -0.67
CA VAL A 68 -11.89 -3.77 0.11
C VAL A 68 -12.28 -3.91 1.57
N GLU A 69 -12.10 -5.11 2.14
CA GLU A 69 -12.54 -5.43 3.51
C GLU A 69 -11.40 -5.40 4.52
N SER A 70 -10.20 -5.83 4.10
CA SER A 70 -9.02 -5.90 4.96
C SER A 70 -7.73 -5.86 4.14
N ILE A 71 -6.62 -5.62 4.83
CA ILE A 71 -5.26 -5.89 4.34
C ILE A 71 -4.80 -7.23 4.93
N ASP A 72 -3.97 -7.96 4.20
CA ASP A 72 -3.42 -9.26 4.60
C ASP A 72 -2.03 -9.45 3.98
N PHE A 73 -1.30 -10.45 4.45
CA PHE A 73 -0.06 -10.90 3.82
C PHE A 73 -0.34 -11.91 2.70
N ALA A 74 0.47 -11.87 1.64
CA ALA A 74 0.46 -12.90 0.59
C ALA A 74 1.26 -14.16 0.98
N GLY A 75 1.85 -14.17 2.18
CA GLY A 75 2.67 -15.25 2.73
C GLY A 75 4.13 -14.84 2.95
N ASP A 76 4.67 -13.99 2.07
CA ASP A 76 5.97 -13.32 2.21
C ASP A 76 5.79 -11.88 2.73
N ASP A 77 6.77 -11.02 2.48
CA ASP A 77 6.77 -9.59 2.82
C ASP A 77 5.79 -8.73 1.97
N ARG A 78 4.91 -9.36 1.19
CA ARG A 78 3.97 -8.66 0.31
C ARG A 78 2.60 -8.52 0.93
N LEU A 79 2.11 -7.28 0.92
CA LEU A 79 0.76 -6.94 1.35
C LEU A 79 -0.24 -6.98 0.20
N VAL A 80 -1.42 -7.49 0.51
CA VAL A 80 -2.57 -7.60 -0.41
C VAL A 80 -3.81 -7.02 0.25
N ALA A 81 -4.69 -6.45 -0.57
CA ALA A 81 -6.06 -6.15 -0.19
C ALA A 81 -6.94 -7.38 -0.39
N VAL A 82 -7.77 -7.69 0.60
CA VAL A 82 -8.84 -8.68 0.49
C VAL A 82 -10.09 -7.98 -0.03
N CYS A 83 -10.40 -8.23 -1.30
CA CYS A 83 -11.52 -7.62 -2.00
C CYS A 83 -12.69 -8.61 -2.10
N ARG A 84 -13.90 -8.16 -1.75
CA ARG A 84 -15.14 -8.94 -1.86
C ARG A 84 -15.99 -8.46 -3.03
N LYS A 85 -16.57 -9.44 -3.75
CA LYS A 85 -17.68 -9.25 -4.69
C LYS A 85 -18.74 -10.31 -4.41
N GLY A 86 -19.87 -9.91 -3.83
CA GLY A 86 -20.90 -10.85 -3.39
C GLY A 86 -20.36 -11.81 -2.33
N THR A 87 -20.32 -13.11 -2.64
CA THR A 87 -19.78 -14.17 -1.77
C THR A 87 -18.33 -14.53 -2.06
N LYS A 88 -17.74 -13.99 -3.14
CA LYS A 88 -16.36 -14.30 -3.55
C LYS A 88 -15.39 -13.30 -2.94
N ARG A 89 -14.26 -13.80 -2.44
CA ARG A 89 -13.10 -13.01 -2.00
C ARG A 89 -11.92 -13.24 -2.94
N GLN A 90 -11.19 -12.18 -3.24
CA GLN A 90 -9.98 -12.20 -4.03
C GLN A 90 -8.92 -11.35 -3.33
N ARG A 91 -7.66 -11.82 -3.36
CA ARG A 91 -6.50 -11.05 -2.91
C ARG A 91 -5.92 -10.29 -4.08
N ILE A 92 -5.68 -8.99 -3.89
CA ILE A 92 -5.11 -8.09 -4.90
C ILE A 92 -3.89 -7.43 -4.28
N SER A 93 -2.75 -7.51 -4.96
CA SER A 93 -1.52 -6.83 -4.54
C SER A 93 -1.78 -5.35 -4.27
N LEU A 94 -1.27 -4.82 -3.16
CA LEU A 94 -1.35 -3.38 -2.91
C LEU A 94 -0.63 -2.57 -3.98
N MET A 95 0.32 -3.15 -4.72
CA MET A 95 0.93 -2.50 -5.89
C MET A 95 -0.07 -2.24 -7.02
N ASP A 96 -1.08 -3.11 -7.14
CA ASP A 96 -2.03 -3.13 -8.26
C ASP A 96 -3.44 -2.65 -7.87
N LEU A 97 -3.70 -2.41 -6.59
CA LEU A 97 -5.01 -2.00 -6.08
C LEU A 97 -5.41 -0.59 -6.56
N PRO A 98 -6.40 -0.42 -7.44
CA PRO A 98 -6.87 0.91 -7.79
C PRO A 98 -7.50 1.59 -6.56
N LEU A 99 -7.22 2.89 -6.38
CA LEU A 99 -7.87 3.71 -5.35
C LEU A 99 -9.04 4.47 -5.98
N PRO A 100 -10.19 4.57 -5.27
CA PRO A 100 -11.30 5.38 -5.74
C PRO A 100 -10.94 6.88 -5.71
N SER A 101 -11.76 7.70 -6.38
CA SER A 101 -11.70 9.16 -6.28
C SER A 101 -13.02 9.68 -5.72
N PRO A 102 -13.04 10.32 -4.54
CA PRO A 102 -11.89 10.58 -3.68
C PRO A 102 -11.32 9.31 -3.02
N PRO A 103 -10.03 9.31 -2.65
CA PRO A 103 -9.41 8.21 -1.92
C PRO A 103 -9.99 8.07 -0.50
N PRO A 104 -9.97 6.86 0.09
CA PRO A 104 -10.31 6.69 1.50
C PRO A 104 -9.28 7.37 2.39
N GLN A 105 -9.67 7.75 3.60
CA GLN A 105 -8.74 8.20 4.63
C GLN A 105 -7.68 7.12 4.89
N GLY A 106 -6.42 7.52 5.05
CA GLY A 106 -5.29 6.61 5.24
C GLY A 106 -4.75 5.96 3.97
N ALA A 107 -5.26 6.32 2.78
CA ALA A 107 -4.74 5.82 1.51
C ALA A 107 -3.27 6.20 1.24
N GLU A 108 -2.75 7.23 1.92
CA GLU A 108 -1.33 7.60 1.88
C GLU A 108 -0.41 6.45 2.31
N TRP A 109 -0.86 5.56 3.19
CA TRP A 109 -0.10 4.38 3.62
C TRP A 109 0.03 3.33 2.50
N ILE A 110 -0.97 3.23 1.62
CA ILE A 110 -0.87 2.39 0.41
C ILE A 110 0.16 2.99 -0.56
N ALA A 111 0.19 4.32 -0.70
CA ALA A 111 1.20 4.99 -1.52
C ALA A 111 2.61 4.87 -0.94
N ALA A 112 2.76 5.03 0.38
CA ALA A 112 4.04 4.84 1.06
C ALA A 112 4.57 3.40 0.89
N TYR A 113 3.72 2.38 1.06
CA TYR A 113 4.08 0.99 0.80
C TYR A 113 4.54 0.79 -0.66
N ARG A 114 3.81 1.34 -1.64
CA ARG A 114 4.21 1.28 -3.06
C ARG A 114 5.53 1.95 -3.35
N HIS A 115 5.79 3.08 -2.68
CA HIS A 115 7.04 3.81 -2.79
C HIS A 115 8.19 2.96 -2.22
N TRP A 116 8.03 2.41 -1.02
CA TRP A 116 9.01 1.52 -0.39
C TRP A 116 9.33 0.28 -1.24
N ARG A 117 8.33 -0.40 -1.82
CA ARG A 117 8.56 -1.57 -2.70
C ARG A 117 9.40 -1.25 -3.95
N ARG A 118 9.46 0.00 -4.37
CA ARG A 118 10.27 0.45 -5.52
C ARG A 118 11.67 0.90 -5.12
N TRP A 119 12.07 0.74 -3.86
CA TRP A 119 13.41 1.12 -3.41
C TRP A 119 14.53 0.26 -4.03
N ASP A 120 14.21 -0.94 -4.52
CA ASP A 120 15.16 -1.86 -5.17
C ASP A 120 15.34 -1.67 -6.69
N GLU A 121 14.49 -0.86 -7.34
CA GLU A 121 14.50 -0.67 -8.80
C GLU A 121 15.44 0.44 -9.28
#